data_AF-A0A8T2N6L5-F1
#
_entry.id   AF-A0A8T2N6L5-F1
#
_cell.length_a   1.000
_cell.length_b   1.000
_cell.length_c   1.000
_cell.angle_alpha   90.00
_cell.angle_beta   90.00
_cell.angle_gamma   90.00
#
_symmetry.space_group_name_H-M   'P 1'
#
loop_
_entity.id
_entity.type
_entity.pdbx_description
1 polymer ?
#
loop_
_entity_poly.entity_id
_entity_poly.type
_entity_poly.pdbx_seq_one_letter_code
_entity_poly.pdbx_strand_id
1 'polypeptide(L)' 'MVDRQESRPTEWLARKILAPLSVVFPTAMSIPITSVARAMVINTLIKSDKNVEIFENKAIYDLGKVAEK' A
#
# COMPACT_ATOMS: atom_id res chain seq x y z
N MET A 1 -19.86 26.70 -2.24
CA MET A 1 -18.74 25.77 -2.50
C MET A 1 -18.75 25.46 -3.98
N VAL A 2 -17.64 25.69 -4.69
CA VAL A 2 -17.52 25.33 -6.11
C VAL A 2 -17.24 23.82 -6.18
N ASP A 3 -17.98 23.12 -7.03
CA ASP A 3 -17.75 21.70 -7.30
C ASP A 3 -16.47 21.55 -8.13
N ARG A 4 -15.39 21.07 -7.51
CA ARG A 4 -14.16 20.72 -8.22
C ARG A 4 -14.26 19.28 -8.69
N GLN A 5 -14.60 19.10 -9.95
CA GLN A 5 -14.58 17.79 -10.59
C GLN A 5 -13.16 17.43 -11.03
N GLU A 6 -12.51 16.53 -10.30
CA GLU A 6 -11.20 15.98 -10.68
C GLU A 6 -11.37 14.91 -11.79
N SER A 7 -10.69 15.09 -12.92
CA SER A 7 -10.70 14.13 -14.02
C SER A 7 -9.38 13.34 -14.04
N ARG A 8 -9.44 12.01 -13.89
CA ARG A 8 -8.26 11.11 -13.85
C ARG A 8 -8.33 9.95 -14.86
N PRO A 9 -8.63 10.21 -16.14
CA PRO A 9 -8.87 9.15 -17.14
C PRO A 9 -7.61 8.31 -17.40
N THR A 10 -6.44 8.94 -17.48
CA THR A 10 -5.17 8.26 -17.73
C THR A 10 -4.80 7.31 -16.61
N GLU A 11 -5.08 7.72 -15.36
CA GLU A 11 -4.82 6.87 -14.21
C GLU A 11 -5.76 5.67 -14.16
N TRP A 12 -7.04 5.88 -14.46
CA TRP A 12 -7.99 4.78 -14.57
C TRP A 12 -7.51 3.75 -15.60
N LEU A 13 -7.05 4.22 -16.77
CA LEU A 13 -6.51 3.36 -17.82
C LEU A 13 -5.25 2.62 -17.36
N ALA A 14 -4.30 3.32 -16.75
CA ALA A 14 -3.08 2.72 -16.23
C ALA A 14 -3.37 1.64 -15.17
N ARG A 15 -4.30 1.90 -14.24
CA ARG A 15 -4.76 0.91 -13.25
C ARG A 15 -5.34 -0.32 -13.94
N LYS A 16 -6.13 -0.16 -15.00
CA LYS A 16 -6.75 -1.28 -15.70
C LYS A 16 -5.74 -2.15 -16.45
N ILE A 17 -4.79 -1.51 -17.15
CA ILE A 17 -3.76 -2.21 -17.93
C ILE A 17 -2.73 -2.89 -17.03
N LEU A 18 -2.32 -2.22 -15.95
CA LEU A 18 -1.24 -2.69 -15.08
C LEU A 18 -1.73 -3.52 -13.89
N ALA A 19 -3.05 -3.62 -13.65
CA ALA A 19 -3.60 -4.43 -12.55
C ALA A 19 -3.09 -5.87 -12.53
N PRO A 20 -3.00 -6.62 -13.64
CA PRO A 20 -2.47 -7.99 -13.60
C PRO A 20 -1.02 -8.06 -13.11
N LEU A 21 -0.19 -7.08 -13.48
CA LEU A 21 1.21 -7.00 -13.03
C LEU A 21 1.32 -6.77 -11.52
N SER A 22 0.37 -6.03 -10.94
CA SER A 22 0.33 -5.80 -9.49
C SER A 22 -0.01 -7.07 -8.68
N VAL A 23 -0.62 -8.08 -9.30
CA VAL A 23 -0.93 -9.36 -8.65
C VAL A 23 0.31 -10.26 -8.61
N VAL A 24 1.08 -10.32 -9.70
CA VAL A 24 2.30 -11.15 -9.78
C VAL A 24 3.50 -10.51 -9.11
N PHE A 25 3.60 -9.17 -9.13
CA PHE A 25 4.72 -8.43 -8.53
C PHE A 25 4.21 -7.30 -7.62
N PRO A 26 3.60 -7.64 -6.48
CA PRO A 26 2.91 -6.68 -5.61
C PRO A 26 3.81 -5.67 -4.89
N THR A 27 5.14 -5.77 -5.04
CA THR A 27 6.11 -4.87 -4.38
C THR A 27 7.13 -4.26 -5.35
N ALA A 28 7.03 -4.51 -6.67
CA ALA A 28 8.07 -4.09 -7.62
C ALA A 28 8.08 -2.59 -7.92
N MET A 29 6.90 -1.94 -7.89
CA MET A 29 6.75 -0.51 -8.19
C MET A 29 5.82 0.20 -7.21
N SER A 30 4.76 -0.48 -6.78
CA SER A 30 3.77 0.03 -5.83
C SER A 30 3.26 -1.10 -4.95
N ILE A 31 2.57 -0.74 -3.87
CA ILE A 31 1.92 -1.69 -2.94
C ILE A 31 0.43 -1.32 -2.76
N PRO A 32 -0.45 -2.29 -2.50
CA PRO A 32 -1.86 -2.01 -2.23
C PRO A 32 -2.05 -1.17 -0.96
N ILE A 33 -2.97 -0.20 -0.99
CA ILE A 33 -3.26 0.67 0.16
C ILE A 33 -3.77 -0.12 1.39
N THR A 34 -4.44 -1.25 1.16
CA THR A 34 -4.97 -2.12 2.21
C THR A 34 -3.84 -2.80 2.98
N SER A 35 -2.77 -3.20 2.30
CA SER A 35 -1.55 -3.75 2.91
C SER A 35 -0.85 -2.69 3.78
N VAL A 36 -0.79 -1.44 3.30
CA VAL A 36 -0.23 -0.31 4.08
C VAL A 36 -1.04 -0.07 5.34
N ALA A 37 -2.36 0.04 5.23
CA ALA A 37 -3.24 0.28 6.38
C ALA A 37 -3.12 -0.85 7.41
N ARG A 38 -3.08 -2.11 6.97
CA ARG A 38 -2.87 -3.27 7.85
C ARG A 38 -1.51 -3.21 8.55
N ALA A 39 -0.45 -2.92 7.81
CA ALA A 39 0.89 -2.80 8.37
C ALA A 39 0.97 -1.68 9.41
N MET A 40 0.33 -0.53 9.15
CA MET A 40 0.25 0.57 10.12
C MET A 40 -0.43 0.13 11.43
N VAL A 41 -1.55 -0.59 11.33
CA VAL A 41 -2.27 -1.11 12.52
C VAL A 41 -1.43 -2.16 13.26
N ILE A 42 -0.77 -3.07 12.56
CA ILE A 42 0.10 -4.07 13.20
C ILE A 42 1.29 -3.39 13.89
N ASN A 43 1.88 -2.38 13.26
CA ASN A 43 3.03 -1.69 13.82
C ASN A 43 2.74 -1.01 15.16
N THR A 44 1.50 -0.58 15.41
CA THR A 44 1.13 0.00 16.72
C THR A 44 1.09 -1.02 17.86
N LEU A 45 0.91 -2.31 17.53
CA LEU A 45 0.85 -3.40 18.51
C LEU A 45 2.24 -3.98 18.81
N ILE A 46 3.21 -3.79 17.92
CA ILE A 46 4.58 -4.24 18.09
C ILE A 46 5.33 -3.20 18.93
N LYS A 47 5.95 -3.63 20.03
CA LYS A 47 6.84 -2.75 20.80
C LYS A 47 8.13 -2.55 20.02
N SER A 48 8.35 -1.32 19.56
CA SER A 48 9.63 -0.91 18.99
C SER A 48 10.61 -0.49 20.08
N ASP A 49 11.88 -0.84 19.89
CA ASP A 49 13.00 -0.35 20.69
C ASP A 49 13.55 0.99 20.15
N LYS A 50 13.16 1.37 18.92
CA LYS A 50 13.66 2.55 18.21
C LYS A 50 12.68 3.71 18.33
N ASN A 51 13.21 4.92 18.48
CA ASN A 51 12.40 6.14 18.49
C ASN A 51 11.75 6.43 17.11
N VAL A 52 12.41 6.05 16.02
CA VAL A 52 11.91 6.19 14.64
C VAL A 52 12.21 4.92 13.86
N GLU A 53 11.21 4.44 13.12
CA GLU A 53 11.32 3.29 12.24
C GLU A 53 10.97 3.68 10.80
N ILE A 54 11.75 3.19 9.85
CA ILE A 54 11.54 3.39 8.42
C ILE A 54 11.30 2.01 7.81
N PHE A 55 10.17 1.87 7.13
CA PHE A 55 9.79 0.62 6.47
C PHE A 55 9.77 0.82 4.95
N GLU A 56 10.54 -0.02 4.25
CA GLU A 56 10.49 -0.11 2.80
C GLU A 56 9.20 -0.80 2.34
N ASN A 57 8.77 -0.54 1.10
CA ASN A 57 7.55 -1.11 0.52
C ASN A 57 7.42 -2.63 0.69
N LYS A 58 8.54 -3.35 0.55
CA LYS A 58 8.58 -4.80 0.77
C LYS A 58 8.25 -5.17 2.22
N ALA A 59 8.85 -4.48 3.19
CA ALA A 59 8.62 -4.74 4.61
C ALA A 59 7.18 -4.41 5.03
N ILE A 60 6.62 -3.31 4.49
CA ILE A 60 5.21 -2.95 4.70
C ILE A 60 4.29 -4.04 4.16
N TYR A 61 4.56 -4.54 2.96
CA TYR A 61 3.77 -5.61 2.35
C TYR A 61 3.84 -6.91 3.17
N ASP A 62 5.04 -7.29 3.62
CA ASP A 62 5.24 -8.48 4.44
C ASP A 62 4.50 -8.37 5.78
N LEU A 63 4.57 -7.21 6.47
CA LEU A 63 3.82 -6.95 7.70
C LEU A 63 2.30 -7.02 7.47
N GLY A 64 1.80 -6.41 6.39
CA GLY A 64 0.38 -6.42 6.06
C GLY A 64 -0.17 -7.82 5.72
N LYS A 65 0.68 -8.73 5.22
CA LYS A 65 0.33 -10.12 4.89
C LYS A 65 0.19 -11.01 6.13
N VAL A 66 0.93 -10.73 7.21
CA VAL A 66 0.83 -11.49 8.47
C VAL A 66 -0.59 -11.44 9.05
N ALA A 67 -1.34 -10.37 8.78
CA ALA A 67 -2.73 -10.19 9.19
C ALA A 67 -3.76 -11.10 8.48
N GLU A 68 -3.40 -11.74 7.36
CA GLU A 68 -4.34 -12.53 6.54
C GLU A 68 -4.37 -14.02 6.88
N LYS A 69 -3.61 -14.47 7.89
CA LYS A 69 -3.68 -15.83 8.43
C LYS A 69 -4.63 -15.89 9.62
#